data_AF-A0A918JZ38-F1
#
_entry.id   AF-A0A918JZ38-F1
#
_cell.length_a   1.000
_cell.length_b   1.000
_cell.length_c   1.000
_cell.angle_alpha   90.00
_cell.angle_beta   90.00
_cell.angle_gamma   90.00
#
_symmetry.space_group_name_H-M   'P 1'
#
loop_
_entity.id
_entity.type
_entity.pdbx_description
1 polymer ?
#
loop_
_entity_poly.entity_id
_entity_poly.type
_entity_poly.pdbx_seq_one_letter_code
_entity_poly.pdbx_strand_id
1 'polypeptide(L)'
;MNEIKLNFINQSADTNNSNVVIFQKNVAEDFEEIAIAWKVIQNCGRSDNHPFNYPMNFGVSASDSYVQLTASNGEVFDMIKSTSGNILQRSSFPATNANQIEVRNRLVEEEPIKVNLYKDGKLFAVKNSLFSGQKAVFEFPPKIYIGVISELIEGDVINSAIISQVKSQINLFGITSADIVMTGGPRPGGNSFPFNFTLENINK
;
A
#
# COMPACT_ATOMS: atom_id res chain seq x y z
N MET A 1 2.23 18.55 5.33
CA MET A 1 3.07 17.67 4.47
C MET A 1 3.72 16.66 5.39
N ASN A 2 3.10 15.48 5.56
CA ASN A 2 3.61 14.41 6.41
C ASN A 2 4.02 13.25 5.49
N GLU A 3 5.24 13.28 4.99
CA GLU A 3 5.84 12.19 4.22
C GLU A 3 7.09 11.72 4.97
N ILE A 4 7.33 10.40 4.96
CA ILE A 4 8.56 9.81 5.49
C ILE A 4 9.54 9.67 4.33
N LYS A 5 10.75 10.18 4.48
CA LYS A 5 11.81 10.03 3.48
C LYS A 5 12.53 8.70 3.70
N LEU A 6 12.33 7.75 2.80
CA LEU A 6 12.96 6.45 2.87
C LEU A 6 14.01 6.32 1.78
N ASN A 7 15.05 5.55 2.06
CA ASN A 7 16.06 5.24 1.07
C ASN A 7 16.41 3.76 1.17
N PHE A 8 16.13 3.02 0.10
CA PHE A 8 16.48 1.61 0.04
C PHE A 8 17.95 1.45 -0.36
N ILE A 9 18.70 0.58 0.31
CA ILE A 9 20.11 0.30 0.02
C ILE A 9 20.28 -1.21 -0.13
N ASN A 10 20.76 -1.65 -1.29
CA ASN A 10 21.06 -3.06 -1.51
C ASN A 10 22.49 -3.39 -1.07
N GLN A 11 22.66 -4.02 0.08
CA GLN A 11 23.95 -4.59 0.51
C GLN A 11 23.98 -6.12 0.41
N SER A 12 23.00 -6.72 -0.28
CA SER A 12 22.90 -8.16 -0.45
C SER A 12 24.00 -8.71 -1.38
N ALA A 13 24.16 -10.02 -1.37
CA ALA A 13 25.01 -10.75 -2.30
C ALA A 13 24.28 -11.10 -3.61
N ASP A 14 23.05 -10.62 -3.81
CA ASP A 14 22.25 -10.97 -4.98
C ASP A 14 22.85 -10.42 -6.27
N THR A 15 23.19 -11.32 -7.19
CA THR A 15 23.68 -11.00 -8.53
C THR A 15 22.59 -11.05 -9.59
N ASN A 16 21.39 -11.53 -9.25
CA ASN A 16 20.28 -11.70 -10.20
C ASN A 16 19.45 -10.43 -10.38
N ASN A 17 19.81 -9.34 -9.70
CA ASN A 17 19.16 -8.04 -9.80
C ASN A 17 17.65 -8.14 -9.52
N SER A 18 17.30 -8.89 -8.47
CA SER A 18 15.92 -9.22 -8.16
C SER A 18 15.13 -7.98 -7.76
N ASN A 19 13.85 -7.94 -8.13
CA ASN A 19 12.99 -6.81 -7.77
C ASN A 19 12.63 -6.87 -6.28
N VAL A 20 12.66 -5.71 -5.63
CA VAL A 20 12.24 -5.56 -4.23
C VAL A 20 10.86 -4.92 -4.21
N VAL A 21 9.90 -5.61 -3.61
CA VAL A 21 8.49 -5.21 -3.58
C VAL A 21 8.15 -4.74 -2.18
N ILE A 22 7.51 -3.58 -2.11
CA ILE A 22 7.00 -2.96 -0.89
C ILE A 22 5.49 -2.80 -1.01
N PHE A 23 4.76 -3.32 -0.03
CA PHE A 23 3.31 -3.25 0.04
C PHE A 23 2.83 -3.12 1.48
N GLN A 24 1.53 -2.87 1.66
CA GLN A 24 0.88 -2.92 2.96
C GLN A 24 -0.35 -3.82 2.89
N LYS A 25 -0.70 -4.43 4.03
CA LYS A 25 -1.93 -5.19 4.17
C LYS A 25 -3.00 -4.30 4.76
N ASN A 26 -4.21 -4.36 4.21
CA ASN A 26 -5.38 -3.80 4.87
C ASN A 26 -5.68 -4.67 6.10
N VAL A 27 -5.70 -4.07 7.28
CA VAL A 27 -6.01 -4.79 8.52
C VAL A 27 -7.49 -4.66 8.92
N ALA A 28 -8.26 -3.88 8.17
CA ALA A 28 -9.71 -3.84 8.33
C ALA A 28 -10.34 -5.17 7.88
N GLU A 29 -11.30 -5.66 8.66
CA GLU A 29 -12.01 -6.95 8.59
C GLU A 29 -12.04 -7.65 7.22
N ASP A 30 -11.76 -8.97 7.22
CA ASP A 30 -11.97 -9.97 6.15
C ASP A 30 -11.90 -9.43 4.72
N PHE A 31 -10.93 -8.55 4.48
CA PHE A 31 -10.50 -8.27 3.14
C PHE A 31 -9.93 -9.59 2.62
N GLU A 32 -10.47 -10.10 1.51
CA GLU A 32 -9.77 -11.10 0.70
C GLU A 32 -8.29 -10.70 0.71
N GLU A 33 -7.39 -11.58 1.16
CA GLU A 33 -6.02 -11.23 1.52
C GLU A 33 -5.22 -10.91 0.24
N ILE A 34 -5.52 -9.74 -0.33
CA ILE A 34 -4.95 -9.15 -1.50
C ILE A 34 -4.28 -7.85 -1.07
N ALA A 35 -3.07 -7.65 -1.55
CA ALA A 35 -2.33 -6.41 -1.41
C ALA A 35 -1.93 -5.91 -2.79
N ILE A 36 -1.48 -4.67 -2.87
CA ILE A 36 -0.99 -4.11 -4.13
C ILE A 36 0.49 -3.81 -3.96
N ALA A 37 1.29 -4.17 -4.97
CA ALA A 37 2.70 -3.84 -5.07
C ALA A 37 2.87 -2.32 -5.23
N TRP A 38 2.78 -1.58 -4.12
CA TRP A 38 2.75 -0.12 -4.12
C TRP A 38 4.03 0.50 -4.66
N LYS A 39 5.19 -0.05 -4.25
CA LYS A 39 6.50 0.39 -4.70
C LYS A 39 7.32 -0.85 -5.06
N VAL A 40 7.86 -0.88 -6.27
CA VAL A 40 8.75 -1.93 -6.73
C VAL A 40 10.06 -1.29 -7.14
N ILE A 41 11.14 -1.71 -6.49
CA ILE A 41 12.49 -1.26 -6.79
C ILE A 41 13.08 -2.31 -7.73
N GLN A 42 13.17 -1.93 -9.00
CA GLN A 42 13.76 -2.75 -10.05
C GLN A 42 15.19 -2.32 -10.30
N ASN A 43 15.98 -3.23 -10.87
CA ASN A 43 17.34 -2.95 -11.29
C ASN A 43 18.24 -2.39 -10.17
N CYS A 44 18.14 -2.94 -8.97
CA CYS A 44 18.95 -2.54 -7.83
C CYS A 44 20.20 -3.41 -7.71
N GLY A 45 21.32 -2.93 -8.25
CA GLY A 45 22.62 -3.57 -8.12
C GLY A 45 23.15 -3.53 -6.69
N ARG A 46 24.23 -4.27 -6.45
CA ARG A 46 24.90 -4.26 -5.14
C ARG A 46 25.49 -2.87 -4.86
N SER A 47 25.21 -2.37 -3.68
CA SER A 47 25.52 -1.03 -3.17
C SER A 47 24.69 0.11 -3.78
N ASP A 48 23.71 -0.19 -4.64
CA ASP A 48 22.82 0.83 -5.16
C ASP A 48 21.85 1.31 -4.09
N ASN A 49 21.44 2.58 -4.24
CA ASN A 49 20.45 3.19 -3.37
C ASN A 49 19.28 3.78 -4.16
N HIS A 50 18.08 3.68 -3.60
CA HIS A 50 16.84 4.16 -4.20
C HIS A 50 16.05 4.98 -3.18
N PRO A 51 16.17 6.32 -3.21
CA PRO A 51 15.35 7.19 -2.39
C PRO A 51 13.90 7.20 -2.88
N PHE A 52 12.95 7.20 -1.94
CA PHE A 52 11.52 7.35 -2.22
C PHE A 52 10.78 7.94 -1.01
N ASN A 53 9.66 8.60 -1.26
CA ASN A 53 8.82 9.14 -0.21
C ASN A 53 7.67 8.17 0.12
N TYR A 54 7.37 8.05 1.41
CA TYR A 54 6.18 7.37 1.91
C TYR A 54 5.19 8.42 2.41
N PRO A 55 4.16 8.78 1.63
CA PRO A 55 3.19 9.77 2.07
C PRO A 55 2.21 9.17 3.08
N MET A 56 1.78 9.97 4.05
CA MET A 56 0.76 9.55 5.02
C MET A 56 -0.67 9.74 4.50
N ASN A 57 -0.85 10.58 3.49
CA ASN A 57 -2.15 10.84 2.89
C ASN A 57 -2.50 9.79 1.85
N PHE A 58 -3.79 9.53 1.71
CA PHE A 58 -4.35 8.69 0.67
C PHE A 58 -5.18 9.53 -0.30
N GLY A 59 -5.58 8.93 -1.41
CA GLY A 59 -6.74 9.38 -2.14
C GLY A 59 -7.71 8.25 -2.41
N VAL A 60 -8.99 8.58 -2.46
CA VAL A 60 -10.07 7.62 -2.71
C VAL A 60 -10.73 7.99 -4.04
N SER A 61 -10.97 6.99 -4.87
CA SER A 61 -11.93 7.07 -5.97
C SER A 61 -12.93 5.92 -5.87
N ALA A 62 -14.09 6.11 -6.48
CA ALA A 62 -15.11 5.07 -6.57
C ALA A 62 -15.62 4.98 -8.01
N SER A 63 -15.92 3.76 -8.44
CA SER A 63 -16.24 3.37 -9.81
C SER A 63 -15.16 3.79 -10.81
N ASP A 64 -15.48 3.85 -12.10
CA ASP A 64 -14.59 4.33 -13.16
C ASP A 64 -14.45 5.87 -13.16
N SER A 65 -14.64 6.50 -11.99
CA SER A 65 -14.41 7.93 -11.84
C SER A 65 -12.91 8.22 -11.83
N TYR A 66 -12.49 9.13 -12.71
CA TYR A 66 -11.14 9.68 -12.72
C TYR A 66 -10.90 10.68 -11.58
N VAL A 67 -11.94 11.02 -10.80
CA VAL A 67 -11.83 11.99 -9.69
C VAL A 67 -11.37 11.29 -8.42
N GLN A 68 -10.20 11.70 -7.94
CA GLN A 68 -9.62 11.26 -6.68
C GLN A 68 -9.81 12.34 -5.62
N LEU A 69 -10.41 11.97 -4.48
CA LEU A 69 -10.52 12.84 -3.31
C LEU A 69 -9.40 12.52 -2.34
N THR A 70 -8.72 13.55 -1.80
CA THR A 70 -7.77 13.35 -0.70
C THR A 70 -8.48 12.74 0.50
N ALA A 71 -7.85 11.73 1.11
CA ALA A 71 -8.37 11.00 2.25
C ALA A 71 -7.33 10.87 3.35
N SER A 72 -7.78 11.00 4.59
CA SER A 72 -7.01 10.77 5.81
C SER A 72 -7.76 9.82 6.75
N ASN A 73 -7.04 9.16 7.64
CA ASN A 73 -7.65 8.30 8.66
C ASN A 73 -8.70 9.08 9.47
N GLY A 74 -9.84 8.45 9.75
CA GLY A 74 -10.98 9.05 10.43
C GLY A 74 -12.01 9.70 9.49
N GLU A 75 -11.73 9.78 8.19
CA GLU A 75 -12.65 10.34 7.19
C GLU A 75 -13.56 9.28 6.58
N VAL A 76 -14.76 9.71 6.19
CA VAL A 76 -15.77 8.89 5.50
C VAL A 76 -16.11 9.53 4.17
N PHE A 77 -16.33 8.68 3.16
CA PHE A 77 -16.80 9.08 1.85
C PHE A 77 -18.11 8.36 1.54
N ASP A 78 -19.07 9.08 0.99
CA ASP A 78 -20.35 8.53 0.57
C ASP A 78 -20.43 8.59 -0.96
N MET A 79 -20.73 7.44 -1.58
CA MET A 79 -21.12 7.37 -2.98
C MET A 79 -22.63 7.58 -3.05
N ILE A 80 -23.07 8.69 -3.64
CA ILE A 80 -24.49 9.08 -3.73
C ILE A 80 -24.89 9.39 -5.16
N LYS A 81 -26.19 9.28 -5.44
CA LYS A 81 -26.78 9.70 -6.72
C LYS A 81 -27.04 11.20 -6.68
N SER A 82 -26.42 11.95 -7.59
CA SER A 82 -26.68 13.37 -7.82
C SER A 82 -27.49 13.57 -9.09
N THR A 83 -27.94 14.81 -9.34
CA THR A 83 -28.67 15.20 -10.55
C THR A 83 -27.88 14.96 -11.83
N SER A 84 -26.54 14.96 -11.73
CA SER A 84 -25.61 14.81 -12.85
C SER A 84 -24.98 13.41 -12.96
N GLY A 85 -25.43 12.47 -12.13
CA GLY A 85 -24.86 11.12 -12.04
C GLY A 85 -24.35 10.78 -10.63
N ASN A 86 -23.69 9.63 -10.51
CA ASN A 86 -23.14 9.15 -9.24
C ASN A 86 -21.90 9.96 -8.87
N ILE A 87 -21.85 10.46 -7.63
CA ILE A 87 -20.73 11.26 -7.13
C ILE A 87 -20.18 10.65 -5.84
N LEU A 88 -18.85 10.65 -5.74
CA LEU A 88 -18.16 10.40 -4.49
C LEU A 88 -17.98 11.75 -3.77
N GLN A 89 -18.41 11.84 -2.52
CA GLN A 89 -18.25 13.04 -1.71
C GLN A 89 -17.82 12.69 -0.29
N ARG A 90 -17.18 13.64 0.38
CA ARG A 90 -16.82 13.49 1.80
C ARG A 90 -18.08 13.59 2.66
N SER A 91 -18.24 12.66 3.61
CA SER A 91 -19.34 12.66 4.56
C SER A 91 -19.16 13.75 5.62
N SER A 92 -20.26 14.24 6.17
CA SER A 92 -20.24 15.15 7.33
C SER A 92 -19.99 14.42 8.65
N PHE A 93 -20.05 13.08 8.65
CA PHE A 93 -19.83 12.25 9.83
C PHE A 93 -18.43 11.63 9.80
N PRO A 94 -17.73 11.56 10.95
CA PRO A 94 -16.44 10.88 11.04
C PRO A 94 -16.60 9.36 10.89
N ALA A 95 -15.48 8.68 10.64
CA ALA A 95 -15.43 7.23 10.60
C ALA A 95 -15.74 6.65 11.98
N THR A 96 -16.26 5.42 11.99
CA THR A 96 -16.54 4.71 13.26
C THR A 96 -15.26 4.53 14.07
N ASN A 97 -14.12 4.39 13.38
CA ASN A 97 -12.79 4.29 13.95
C ASN A 97 -11.88 5.38 13.34
N ALA A 98 -11.19 6.13 14.19
CA ALA A 98 -10.30 7.22 13.78
C ALA A 98 -9.07 6.75 12.98
N ASN A 99 -8.74 5.45 13.00
CA ASN A 99 -7.64 4.88 12.23
C ASN A 99 -8.08 4.39 10.84
N GLN A 100 -9.37 4.47 10.52
CA GLN A 100 -9.95 3.88 9.32
C GLN A 100 -10.40 4.96 8.34
N ILE A 101 -10.33 4.63 7.05
CA ILE A 101 -11.00 5.35 5.98
C ILE A 101 -12.20 4.50 5.57
N GLU A 102 -13.40 5.08 5.64
CA GLU A 102 -14.61 4.38 5.23
C GLU A 102 -15.15 4.95 3.92
N VAL A 103 -15.61 4.06 3.03
CA VAL A 103 -16.32 4.44 1.81
C VAL A 103 -17.65 3.70 1.79
N ARG A 104 -18.77 4.43 1.80
CA ARG A 104 -20.12 3.88 1.91
C ARG A 104 -20.82 3.96 0.57
N ASN A 105 -21.36 2.84 0.11
CA ASN A 105 -22.23 2.84 -1.06
C ASN A 105 -23.67 3.18 -0.64
N ARG A 106 -24.13 4.39 -0.95
CA ARG A 106 -25.50 4.85 -0.71
C ARG A 106 -26.35 4.92 -1.98
N LEU A 107 -25.86 4.35 -3.07
CA LEU A 107 -26.67 4.15 -4.27
C LEU A 107 -27.70 3.05 -4.00
N VAL A 108 -28.87 3.15 -4.62
CA VAL A 108 -29.96 2.14 -4.52
C VAL A 108 -29.86 1.12 -5.66
N GLU A 109 -28.85 1.27 -6.52
CA GLU A 109 -28.63 0.44 -7.71
C GLU A 109 -28.06 -0.93 -7.31
N GLU A 110 -28.43 -1.98 -8.06
CA GLU A 110 -27.99 -3.36 -7.78
C GLU A 110 -26.54 -3.63 -8.21
N GLU A 111 -26.00 -2.80 -9.11
CA GLU A 111 -24.62 -2.94 -9.56
C GLU A 111 -23.65 -2.53 -8.45
N PRO A 112 -22.69 -3.40 -8.10
CA PRO A 112 -21.74 -3.06 -7.08
C PRO A 112 -20.71 -2.06 -7.61
N ILE A 113 -20.23 -1.19 -6.72
CA ILE A 113 -19.18 -0.24 -7.05
C ILE A 113 -17.80 -0.80 -6.69
N LYS A 114 -16.79 -0.37 -7.44
CA LYS A 114 -15.39 -0.58 -7.12
C LYS A 114 -14.86 0.63 -6.36
N VAL A 115 -14.10 0.43 -5.29
CA VAL A 115 -13.45 1.52 -4.56
C VAL A 115 -11.94 1.34 -4.70
N ASN A 116 -11.26 2.39 -5.17
CA ASN A 116 -9.81 2.39 -5.31
C ASN A 116 -9.23 3.37 -4.30
N LEU A 117 -8.23 2.90 -3.55
CA LEU A 117 -7.41 3.70 -2.67
C LEU A 117 -6.05 3.90 -3.34
N TYR A 118 -5.57 5.13 -3.33
CA TYR A 118 -4.32 5.55 -3.93
C TYR A 118 -3.39 6.11 -2.85
N LYS A 119 -2.09 5.92 -3.07
CA LYS A 119 -1.02 6.45 -2.25
C LYS A 119 0.08 6.95 -3.17
N ASP A 120 0.40 8.24 -3.06
CA ASP A 120 1.30 8.92 -4.02
C ASP A 120 0.80 8.88 -5.48
N GLY A 121 -0.52 8.94 -5.68
CA GLY A 121 -1.14 8.80 -7.01
C GLY A 121 -1.10 7.39 -7.60
N LYS A 122 -0.47 6.43 -6.93
CA LYS A 122 -0.42 5.02 -7.33
C LYS A 122 -1.51 4.21 -6.67
N LEU A 123 -2.02 3.20 -7.36
CA LEU A 123 -3.00 2.28 -6.80
C LEU A 123 -2.40 1.55 -5.59
N PHE A 124 -3.14 1.52 -4.49
CA PHE A 124 -2.63 1.07 -3.19
C PHE A 124 -3.53 0.03 -2.54
N ALA A 125 -4.85 0.15 -2.69
CA ALA A 125 -5.80 -0.90 -2.33
C ALA A 125 -7.05 -0.83 -3.21
N VAL A 126 -7.76 -1.95 -3.35
CA VAL A 126 -9.00 -2.02 -4.13
C VAL A 126 -10.03 -2.83 -3.36
N LYS A 127 -11.22 -2.29 -3.15
CA LYS A 127 -12.40 -3.07 -2.78
C LYS A 127 -13.27 -3.26 -4.01
N ASN A 128 -13.35 -4.49 -4.48
CA ASN A 128 -14.32 -4.88 -5.51
C ASN A 128 -15.68 -5.17 -4.86
N SER A 129 -16.72 -5.14 -5.68
CA SER A 129 -18.03 -5.67 -5.33
C SER A 129 -18.68 -5.01 -4.10
N LEU A 130 -18.66 -3.68 -3.98
CA LEU A 130 -19.32 -2.98 -2.88
C LEU A 130 -20.79 -2.72 -3.20
N PHE A 131 -21.69 -3.52 -2.66
CA PHE A 131 -23.13 -3.43 -2.92
C PHE A 131 -23.81 -2.25 -2.19
N SER A 132 -25.02 -1.92 -2.63
CA SER A 132 -25.87 -0.91 -1.97
C SER A 132 -25.98 -1.15 -0.46
N GLY A 133 -25.80 -0.10 0.34
CA GLY A 133 -25.87 -0.15 1.81
C GLY A 133 -24.63 -0.69 2.50
N GLN A 134 -23.65 -1.23 1.76
CA GLN A 134 -22.40 -1.70 2.33
C GLN A 134 -21.36 -0.59 2.45
N LYS A 135 -20.31 -0.85 3.24
CA LYS A 135 -19.13 0.01 3.35
C LYS A 135 -17.84 -0.75 3.10
N ALA A 136 -16.92 -0.12 2.39
CA ALA A 136 -15.52 -0.50 2.33
C ALA A 136 -14.80 0.17 3.51
N VAL A 137 -13.94 -0.58 4.19
CA VAL A 137 -13.14 -0.09 5.31
C VAL A 137 -11.68 -0.35 4.98
N PHE A 138 -10.86 0.68 5.15
CA PHE A 138 -9.44 0.63 4.90
C PHE A 138 -8.69 1.06 6.16
N GLU A 139 -7.83 0.18 6.67
CA GLU A 139 -6.97 0.44 7.81
C GLU A 139 -5.53 0.06 7.45
N PHE A 140 -4.65 1.05 7.43
CA PHE A 140 -3.24 0.86 7.13
C PHE A 140 -2.39 1.46 8.24
N PRO A 141 -1.95 0.64 9.21
CA PRO A 141 -0.94 1.05 10.16
C PRO A 141 0.31 1.53 9.43
N PRO A 142 1.15 2.40 10.02
CA PRO A 142 2.40 2.88 9.42
C PRO A 142 3.46 1.75 9.46
N LYS A 143 3.19 0.65 8.77
CA LYS A 143 3.96 -0.58 8.73
C LYS A 143 3.94 -1.13 7.32
N ILE A 144 5.12 -1.32 6.75
CA ILE A 144 5.29 -1.86 5.39
C ILE A 144 5.77 -3.30 5.46
N TYR A 145 5.38 -4.08 4.47
CA TYR A 145 5.93 -5.40 4.17
C TYR A 145 6.87 -5.26 2.99
N ILE A 146 8.03 -5.90 3.07
CA ILE A 146 9.08 -5.80 2.06
C ILE A 146 9.64 -7.18 1.75
N GLY A 147 9.82 -7.50 0.47
CA GLY A 147 10.33 -8.80 0.04
C GLY A 147 10.97 -8.75 -1.33
N VAL A 148 11.64 -9.83 -1.71
CA VAL A 148 12.27 -9.98 -3.03
C VAL A 148 11.40 -10.86 -3.91
N ILE A 149 10.82 -10.29 -4.95
CA ILE A 149 9.89 -10.97 -5.88
C ILE A 149 10.11 -10.40 -7.29
N SER A 150 10.83 -11.13 -8.14
CA SER A 150 11.28 -10.64 -9.45
C SER A 150 10.16 -10.42 -10.48
N GLU A 151 9.01 -11.08 -10.32
CA GLU A 151 7.94 -11.07 -11.34
C GLU A 151 6.94 -9.92 -11.18
N LEU A 152 6.94 -9.21 -10.05
CA LEU A 152 5.96 -8.16 -9.79
C LEU A 152 6.43 -6.80 -10.31
N ILE A 153 5.48 -6.04 -10.82
CA ILE A 153 5.62 -4.61 -11.17
C ILE A 153 4.74 -3.74 -10.27
N GLU A 154 4.99 -2.43 -10.25
CA GLU A 154 4.20 -1.49 -9.47
C GLU A 154 2.71 -1.53 -9.90
N GLY A 155 1.82 -1.67 -8.92
CA GLY A 155 0.37 -1.77 -9.15
C GLY A 155 -0.17 -3.20 -9.29
N ASP A 156 0.70 -4.21 -9.35
CA ASP A 156 0.25 -5.61 -9.41
C ASP A 156 -0.49 -6.04 -8.14
N VAL A 157 -1.51 -6.88 -8.34
CA VAL A 157 -2.23 -7.53 -7.24
C VAL A 157 -1.37 -8.67 -6.70
N ILE A 158 -1.02 -8.58 -5.42
CA ILE A 158 -0.31 -9.61 -4.67
C ILE A 158 -1.36 -10.49 -4.00
N ASN A 159 -1.37 -11.78 -4.35
CA ASN A 159 -2.28 -12.76 -3.75
C ASN A 159 -1.77 -13.25 -2.37
N SER A 160 -2.66 -13.95 -1.66
CA SER A 160 -2.39 -14.48 -0.32
C SER A 160 -1.17 -15.41 -0.25
N ALA A 161 -0.91 -16.19 -1.31
CA ALA A 161 0.24 -17.09 -1.36
C ALA A 161 1.56 -16.33 -1.30
N ILE A 162 1.72 -15.28 -2.11
CA ILE A 162 2.91 -14.41 -2.09
C ILE A 162 2.98 -13.63 -0.77
N ILE A 163 1.85 -13.10 -0.32
CA ILE A 163 1.73 -12.39 0.96
C ILE A 163 2.23 -13.25 2.14
N SER A 164 1.93 -14.56 2.13
CA SER A 164 2.34 -15.49 3.17
C SER A 164 3.86 -15.79 3.16
N GLN A 165 4.50 -15.61 2.01
CA GLN A 165 5.95 -15.80 1.85
C GLN A 165 6.75 -14.59 2.35
N VAL A 166 6.20 -13.39 2.24
CA VAL A 166 6.85 -12.15 2.69
C VAL A 166 6.63 -11.94 4.19
N LYS A 167 7.63 -12.32 4.99
CA LYS A 167 7.61 -12.19 6.46
C LYS A 167 8.24 -10.91 6.99
N SER A 168 9.05 -10.24 6.17
CA SER A 168 9.80 -9.05 6.60
C SER A 168 8.87 -7.85 6.68
N GLN A 169 8.85 -7.23 7.86
CA GLN A 169 7.97 -6.12 8.20
C GLN A 169 8.79 -4.99 8.82
N ILE A 170 8.48 -3.76 8.43
CA ILE A 170 9.16 -2.56 8.90
C ILE A 170 8.12 -1.62 9.49
N ASN A 171 8.31 -1.22 10.75
CA ASN A 171 7.46 -0.23 11.41
C ASN A 171 8.03 1.17 11.16
N LEU A 172 7.19 2.05 10.63
CA LEU A 172 7.50 3.44 10.29
C LEU A 172 6.93 4.44 11.32
N PHE A 173 6.34 3.95 12.41
CA PHE A 173 5.76 4.79 13.44
C PHE A 173 6.80 5.74 14.06
N GLY A 174 6.52 7.04 14.01
CA GLY A 174 7.38 8.08 14.55
C GLY A 174 8.70 8.27 13.81
N ILE A 175 8.83 7.77 12.57
CA ILE A 175 10.01 7.98 11.72
C ILE A 175 9.72 9.11 10.74
N THR A 176 10.66 10.05 10.60
CA THR A 176 10.64 11.11 9.57
C THR A 176 11.55 10.78 8.40
N SER A 177 12.65 10.07 8.64
CA SER A 177 13.47 9.44 7.59
C SER A 177 14.25 8.22 8.08
N ALA A 178 14.56 7.29 7.17
CA ALA A 178 15.39 6.13 7.47
C ALA A 178 15.94 5.46 6.19
N ASP A 179 17.03 4.72 6.33
CA ASP A 179 17.53 3.81 5.31
C ASP A 179 16.98 2.40 5.54
N ILE A 180 16.47 1.77 4.50
CA ILE A 180 16.07 0.36 4.49
C ILE A 180 17.21 -0.43 3.84
N VAL A 181 17.97 -1.15 4.64
CA VAL A 181 19.14 -1.90 4.18
C VAL A 181 18.77 -3.36 3.96
N MET A 182 18.96 -3.83 2.72
CA MET A 182 18.80 -5.24 2.34
C MET A 182 20.14 -5.97 2.44
N THR A 183 20.16 -7.09 3.17
CA THR A 183 21.33 -7.95 3.34
C THR A 183 20.96 -9.41 3.06
N GLY A 184 21.96 -10.30 3.00
CA GLY A 184 21.76 -11.73 2.71
C GLY A 184 21.69 -12.00 1.20
N GLY A 185 20.85 -12.95 0.80
CA GLY A 185 20.66 -13.34 -0.60
C GLY A 185 21.52 -14.53 -1.05
N PRO A 186 21.21 -15.10 -2.22
CA PRO A 186 21.97 -16.19 -2.81
C PRO A 186 23.34 -15.69 -3.27
N ARG A 187 24.40 -16.42 -2.93
CA ARG A 187 25.78 -16.09 -3.34
C ARG A 187 26.25 -17.05 -4.43
N PRO A 188 26.93 -16.57 -5.49
CA PRO A 188 27.53 -17.47 -6.47
C PRO A 188 28.51 -18.45 -5.81
N GLY A 189 28.27 -19.75 -5.96
CA GLY A 189 29.18 -20.81 -5.51
C GLY A 189 29.34 -20.99 -3.98
N GLY A 190 28.38 -20.51 -3.17
CA GLY A 190 28.46 -20.63 -1.71
C GLY A 190 27.10 -20.78 -1.01
N ASN A 191 27.10 -20.66 0.31
CA ASN A 191 25.87 -20.72 1.11
C ASN A 191 24.99 -19.50 0.82
N SER A 192 23.73 -19.76 0.46
CA SER A 192 22.68 -18.76 0.32
C SER A 192 22.08 -18.42 1.69
N PHE A 193 22.00 -17.12 1.99
CA PHE A 193 21.32 -16.64 3.19
C PHE A 193 19.94 -16.08 2.80
N PRO A 194 18.92 -16.18 3.67
CA PRO A 194 17.65 -15.50 3.42
C PRO A 194 17.89 -13.99 3.34
N PHE A 195 17.08 -13.32 2.51
CA PHE A 195 17.07 -11.86 2.48
C PHE A 195 16.59 -11.31 3.82
N ASN A 196 17.29 -10.31 4.33
CA ASN A 196 16.96 -9.61 5.56
C ASN A 196 16.88 -8.10 5.31
N PHE A 197 15.94 -7.44 5.98
CA PHE A 197 15.71 -6.00 5.83
C PHE A 197 15.76 -5.33 7.20
N THR A 198 16.62 -4.34 7.36
CA THR A 198 16.81 -3.59 8.60
C THR A 198 16.69 -2.10 8.36
N LEU A 199 16.30 -1.36 9.39
CA LEU A 199 16.32 0.10 9.37
C LEU A 199 17.64 0.61 9.93
N GLU A 200 18.26 1.54 9.21
CA GLU A 200 19.46 2.28 9.60
C GLU A 200 19.22 3.78 9.47
N ASN A 201 20.08 4.61 10.06
CA ASN A 201 20.03 6.09 9.97
C ASN A 201 18.64 6.68 10.25
N ILE A 202 17.97 6.19 11.30
CA ILE A 202 16.59 6.52 11.65
C ILE A 202 16.52 7.91 12.30
N ASN A 203 15.72 8.80 11.70
CA ASN A 203 15.35 10.10 12.26
C ASN A 203 13.87 10.10 12.66
N LYS A 204 13.53 10.84 13.72
CA LYS A 204 12.19 10.92 14.31
C LYS A 204 11.73 12.36 14.41
#